data_AF-A0AAV9TDM1-F1
#
_entry.id   AF-A0AAV9TDM1-F1
#
_cell.length_a   1.000
_cell.length_b   1.000
_cell.length_c   1.000
_cell.angle_alpha   90.00
_cell.angle_beta   90.00
_cell.angle_gamma   90.00
#
_symmetry.space_group_name_H-M   'P 1'
#
loop_
_entity.id
_entity.type
_entity.pdbx_description
1 polymer ?
#
loop_
_entity_poly.entity_id
_entity_poly.type
_entity_poly.pdbx_seq_one_letter_code
_entity_poly.pdbx_strand_id
1 'polypeptide(L)'
;MDFLLGYSTSMPLANNATAPSLGYMSLVTYASDQLPDLSIAERFWRAHYAYWQSGVVATGLLTFWSHEVVCFGRRLPWIVADALPSLFLCYKTQEPKQPSAAQQ
;
A
#
# COMPACT_ATOMS: atom_id res chain seq x y z
N MET A 1 34.21 -19.48 -4.22
CA MET A 1 34.50 -19.16 -5.64
C MET A 1 33.92 -17.79 -5.85
N ASP A 2 34.61 -16.81 -5.29
CA ASP A 2 34.24 -15.42 -5.20
C ASP A 2 35.07 -14.66 -6.22
N PHE A 3 34.50 -14.28 -7.37
CA PHE A 3 35.05 -13.22 -8.23
C PHE A 3 34.07 -12.81 -9.35
N LEU A 4 33.87 -11.49 -9.49
CA LEU A 4 33.48 -10.76 -10.72
C LEU A 4 32.02 -10.73 -11.19
N LEU A 5 31.13 -10.07 -10.45
CA LEU A 5 30.35 -8.95 -10.98
C LEU A 5 29.93 -8.10 -9.78
N GLY A 6 30.54 -6.92 -9.64
CA GLY A 6 30.32 -5.97 -8.55
C GLY A 6 28.96 -5.28 -8.59
N TYR A 7 27.89 -6.06 -8.51
CA TYR A 7 26.54 -5.55 -8.25
C TYR A 7 26.03 -6.25 -6.99
N SER A 8 26.22 -5.58 -5.85
CA SER A 8 25.55 -5.92 -4.60
C SER A 8 24.04 -5.76 -4.78
N THR A 9 23.40 -6.81 -5.30
CA THR A 9 21.93 -6.97 -5.40
C THR A 9 21.24 -7.00 -4.05
N SER A 10 22.00 -7.23 -2.97
CA SER A 10 21.49 -7.26 -1.62
C SER A 10 21.33 -5.83 -1.12
N MET A 11 20.08 -5.40 -0.93
CA MET A 11 19.80 -4.30 -0.01
C MET A 11 20.54 -4.58 1.31
N PRO A 12 21.01 -3.54 2.03
CA PRO A 12 21.54 -3.69 3.38
C PRO A 12 20.42 -4.24 4.28
N LEU A 13 20.27 -5.55 4.26
CA LEU A 13 19.40 -6.29 5.15
C LEU A 13 20.12 -6.22 6.51
N ALA A 14 19.40 -5.88 7.56
CA ALA A 14 19.94 -5.79 8.91
C ALA A 14 20.12 -7.19 9.53
N ASN A 15 20.65 -8.17 8.78
CA ASN A 15 21.00 -9.49 9.31
C ASN A 15 22.26 -9.45 10.20
N ASN A 16 22.78 -8.27 10.49
CA ASN A 16 23.84 -8.03 11.46
C ASN A 16 23.38 -6.97 12.47
N ALA A 17 23.37 -7.30 13.77
CA ALA A 17 22.83 -6.49 14.87
C ALA A 17 23.51 -5.12 15.09
N THR A 18 24.50 -4.78 14.26
CA THR A 18 25.25 -3.52 14.26
C THR A 18 24.98 -2.63 13.04
N ALA A 19 24.20 -3.10 12.05
CA ALA A 19 23.82 -2.28 10.91
C ALA A 19 22.77 -1.23 11.34
N PRO A 20 22.99 0.06 11.05
CA PRO A 20 21.98 1.08 11.35
C PRO A 20 20.69 0.73 10.59
N SER A 21 19.55 0.70 11.31
CA SER A 21 18.24 0.52 10.70
C SER A 21 17.97 1.72 9.78
N LEU A 22 18.20 1.53 8.48
CA LEU A 22 17.92 2.55 7.49
C LEU A 22 16.42 2.83 7.48
N GLY A 23 16.07 4.11 7.59
CA GLY A 23 14.68 4.54 7.52
C GLY A 23 14.04 4.16 6.19
N TYR A 24 12.73 3.92 6.18
CA TYR A 24 11.99 3.46 5.00
C TYR A 24 12.27 4.29 3.74
N MET A 25 12.26 5.62 3.86
CA MET A 25 12.54 6.51 2.74
C MET A 25 13.96 6.36 2.20
N SER A 26 14.93 6.08 3.06
CA SER A 26 16.31 5.82 2.65
C SER A 26 16.44 4.50 1.87
N LEU A 27 15.63 3.50 2.18
CA LEU A 27 15.57 2.25 1.42
C LEU A 27 14.96 2.47 0.02
N VAL A 28 13.98 3.35 -0.10
CA VAL A 28 13.35 3.70 -1.39
C VAL A 28 14.31 4.48 -2.28
N THR A 29 15.07 5.44 -1.73
CA THR A 29 16.09 6.17 -2.49
C THR A 29 17.22 5.24 -2.90
N TYR A 30 17.69 4.39 -1.99
CA TYR A 30 18.70 3.37 -2.32
C TYR A 30 18.23 2.43 -3.45
N ALA A 31 16.97 1.98 -3.42
CA ALA A 31 16.40 1.17 -4.48
C ALA A 31 16.35 1.92 -5.82
N SER A 32 16.11 3.24 -5.78
CA SER A 32 16.10 4.10 -6.96
C SER A 32 17.48 4.28 -7.58
N ASP A 33 18.52 4.42 -6.74
CA ASP A 33 19.89 4.62 -7.19
C ASP A 33 20.50 3.33 -7.77
N GLN A 34 20.16 2.17 -7.21
CA GLN A 34 20.70 0.88 -7.66
C GLN A 34 20.03 0.33 -8.92
N LEU A 35 18.77 0.69 -9.17
CA LEU A 35 17.91 0.11 -10.21
C LEU A 35 17.07 1.20 -10.88
N PRO A 36 17.67 2.02 -11.76
CA PRO A 36 16.97 3.13 -12.41
C PRO A 36 15.85 2.65 -13.34
N ASP A 37 15.95 1.44 -13.88
CA ASP A 37 14.97 0.88 -14.82
C ASP A 37 13.67 0.41 -14.15
N LEU A 38 13.65 0.28 -12.82
CA LEU A 38 12.46 -0.17 -12.11
C LEU A 38 11.42 0.94 -12.02
N SER A 39 10.15 0.56 -12.16
CA SER A 39 9.00 1.42 -11.90
C SER A 39 8.93 1.82 -10.43
N ILE A 40 8.25 2.93 -10.15
CA ILE A 40 8.09 3.44 -8.77
C ILE A 40 7.46 2.37 -7.85
N ALA A 41 6.47 1.62 -8.35
CA ALA A 41 5.82 0.55 -7.59
C ALA A 41 6.80 -0.57 -7.20
N GLU A 42 7.69 -0.98 -8.11
CA GLU A 42 8.69 -2.02 -7.84
C GLU A 42 9.75 -1.55 -6.84
N ARG A 43 10.10 -0.25 -6.86
CA ARG A 43 11.02 0.35 -5.89
C ARG A 43 10.42 0.33 -4.48
N PHE A 44 9.17 0.75 -4.33
CA PHE A 44 8.44 0.68 -3.06
C PHE A 44 8.24 -0.76 -2.59
N TRP A 45 7.92 -1.68 -3.51
CA TRP A 45 7.81 -3.11 -3.21
C TRP A 45 9.11 -3.66 -2.64
N ARG A 46 10.25 -3.44 -3.31
CA ARG A 46 11.56 -3.89 -2.82
C ARG A 46 11.91 -3.28 -1.45
N ALA A 47 11.69 -1.99 -1.26
CA ALA A 47 11.94 -1.32 0.01
C ALA A 47 11.06 -1.88 1.15
N HIS A 48 9.81 -2.24 0.86
CA HIS A 48 8.90 -2.88 1.83
C HIS A 48 9.44 -4.23 2.30
N TYR A 49 9.86 -5.11 1.38
CA TYR A 49 10.43 -6.41 1.77
C TYR A 49 11.73 -6.28 2.57
N ALA A 50 12.57 -5.29 2.26
CA ALA A 50 13.79 -5.03 3.02
C ALA A 50 13.51 -4.47 4.42
N TYR A 51 12.48 -3.64 4.58
CA TYR A 51 12.08 -3.09 5.88
C TYR A 51 11.56 -4.15 6.84
N TRP A 52 10.69 -5.06 6.37
CA TRP A 52 10.07 -6.08 7.20
C TRP A 52 10.97 -7.29 7.50
N GLN A 53 12.06 -7.46 6.74
CA GLN A 53 13.09 -8.52 6.92
C GLN A 53 12.55 -9.97 6.89
N SER A 54 11.24 -10.16 6.70
CA SER A 54 10.57 -11.45 6.65
C SER A 54 9.52 -11.44 5.54
N GLY A 55 9.62 -12.42 4.63
CA GLY A 55 8.72 -12.51 3.49
C GLY A 55 7.26 -12.73 3.90
N VAL A 56 7.03 -13.47 4.99
CA VAL A 56 5.67 -13.80 5.48
C VAL A 56 4.94 -12.56 5.99
N VAL A 57 5.58 -11.75 6.83
CA VAL A 57 4.96 -10.53 7.38
C VAL A 57 4.79 -9.49 6.29
N ALA A 58 5.81 -9.29 5.45
CA ALA A 58 5.76 -8.34 4.34
C ALA A 58 4.57 -8.63 3.41
N THR A 59 4.41 -9.91 3.01
CA THR A 59 3.33 -10.36 2.11
C THR A 59 1.97 -10.32 2.79
N GLY A 60 1.88 -10.73 4.06
CA GLY A 60 0.65 -10.71 4.83
C GLY A 60 0.08 -9.29 4.94
N LEU A 61 0.94 -8.31 5.23
CA LEU A 61 0.53 -6.92 5.35
C LEU A 61 0.10 -6.31 4.00
N LEU A 62 0.84 -6.61 2.93
CA LEU A 62 0.48 -6.17 1.57
C LEU A 62 -0.87 -6.73 1.12
N THR A 63 -1.14 -8.01 1.42
CA THR A 63 -2.39 -8.67 1.08
C THR A 63 -3.55 -8.12 1.90
N PHE A 64 -3.35 -7.91 3.21
CA PHE A 64 -4.33 -7.27 4.08
C PHE A 64 -4.69 -5.87 3.59
N TRP A 65 -3.68 -5.05 3.31
CA TRP A 65 -3.91 -3.69 2.79
C TRP A 65 -4.63 -3.70 1.45
N SER A 66 -4.24 -4.60 0.53
CA SER A 66 -4.93 -4.77 -0.76
C SER A 66 -6.38 -5.21 -0.58
N HIS A 67 -6.66 -6.13 0.34
CA HIS A 67 -8.03 -6.57 0.67
C HIS A 67 -8.88 -5.41 1.19
N GLU A 68 -8.34 -4.62 2.12
CA GLU A 68 -9.03 -3.46 2.68
C GLU A 68 -9.27 -2.38 1.62
N VAL A 69 -8.29 -2.07 0.77
CA VAL A 69 -8.44 -1.07 -0.30
C VAL A 69 -9.53 -1.47 -1.30
N VAL A 70 -9.62 -2.74 -1.68
CA VAL A 70 -10.66 -3.22 -2.60
C VAL A 70 -12.02 -3.27 -1.91
N CYS A 71 -12.10 -3.81 -0.69
CA CYS A 71 -13.36 -3.97 0.05
C CYS A 71 -13.95 -2.62 0.51
N PHE A 72 -13.10 -1.68 0.91
CA PHE A 72 -13.50 -0.31 1.24
C PHE A 72 -13.75 0.51 -0.03
N GLY A 73 -12.88 0.37 -1.02
CA GLY A 73 -12.99 1.04 -2.32
C GLY A 73 -14.30 0.73 -3.04
N ARG A 74 -14.80 -0.51 -2.99
CA ARG A 74 -16.11 -0.88 -3.57
C ARG A 74 -17.29 -0.19 -2.89
N ARG A 75 -17.15 0.18 -1.62
CA ARG A 75 -18.20 0.87 -0.86
C ARG A 75 -18.15 2.39 -1.04
N LEU A 76 -17.01 2.96 -1.45
CA LEU A 76 -16.84 4.40 -1.67
C LEU A 76 -17.83 5.01 -2.69
N PRO A 77 -18.10 4.40 -3.86
CA PRO A 77 -19.08 4.95 -4.81
C PRO A 77 -20.46 5.14 -4.21
N TRP A 78 -20.90 4.20 -3.36
CA TRP A 78 -22.20 4.25 -2.71
C TRP A 78 -22.24 5.30 -1.60
N ILE A 79 -21.17 5.42 -0.82
CA ILE A 79 -21.04 6.49 0.20
C ILE A 79 -21.04 7.88 -0.48
N VAL A 80 -20.33 8.03 -1.59
CA VAL A 80 -20.28 9.28 -2.36
C VAL A 80 -21.65 9.58 -3.01
N ALA A 81 -22.37 8.57 -3.50
CA ALA A 81 -23.71 8.74 -4.05
C ALA A 81 -24.73 9.18 -2.98
N ASP A 82 -24.69 8.60 -1.78
CA ASP A 82 -25.53 9.03 -0.64
C ASP A 82 -25.15 10.44 -0.15
N ALA A 83 -23.88 10.84 -0.27
CA ALA A 83 -23.41 12.18 0.09
C ALA A 83 -23.69 13.26 -0.97
N LEU A 84 -24.13 12.88 -2.19
CA LEU A 84 -24.53 13.79 -3.27
C LEU A 84 -26.05 13.76 -3.51
N PRO A 85 -26.86 14.31 -2.59
CA PRO A 85 -28.32 14.31 -2.70
C PRO A 85 -28.85 15.10 -3.90
N SER A 86 -28.07 16.06 -4.43
CA SER A 86 -28.49 16.95 -5.52
C SER A 86 -28.65 16.29 -6.88
N LEU A 87 -28.04 15.12 -7.12
CA LEU A 87 -28.14 14.39 -8.40
C LEU A 87 -29.07 13.17 -8.34
N PHE A 88 -29.28 12.57 -7.15
CA PHE A 88 -29.92 11.26 -7.02
C PHE A 88 -31.26 11.26 -6.26
N LEU A 89 -31.67 12.37 -5.65
CA LEU A 89 -33.00 12.47 -5.00
C LEU A 89 -34.16 12.58 -6.00
N CYS A 90 -33.94 13.13 -7.20
CA CYS A 90 -35.02 13.35 -8.19
C CYS A 90 -35.47 12.07 -8.92
N TYR A 91 -34.67 10.99 -8.89
CA TYR A 91 -34.97 9.73 -9.60
C TYR A 91 -35.36 8.58 -8.66
N LYS A 92 -35.46 8.84 -7.35
CA LYS A 92 -35.92 7.83 -6.39
C LYS A 92 -37.45 7.83 -6.31
N THR A 93 -38.08 6.72 -6.72
CA THR A 93 -39.53 6.48 -6.59
C THR A 93 -39.96 6.07 -5.17
N GLN A 94 -39.04 6.01 -4.20
CA GLN A 94 -39.33 5.60 -2.83
C GLN A 94 -39.79 6.80 -1.98
N GLU A 95 -40.76 6.59 -1.08
CA GLU A 95 -41.21 7.59 -0.11
C GLU A 95 -40.03 8.14 0.72
N PRO A 96 -40.01 9.44 1.06
CA PRO A 96 -38.88 10.11 1.70
C PRO A 96 -38.78 9.78 3.19
N LYS A 97 -38.48 8.52 3.55
CA LYS A 97 -38.01 8.18 4.89
C LYS A 97 -36.50 8.13 4.88
N GLN A 98 -35.88 9.28 5.08
CA GLN A 98 -34.43 9.37 5.29
C GLN A 98 -34.09 8.65 6.61
N PRO A 99 -33.26 7.59 6.60
CA PRO A 99 -32.82 6.98 7.85
C PRO A 99 -31.88 7.98 8.53
N SER A 100 -32.37 8.65 9.57
CA SER A 100 -31.51 9.47 10.42
C SER A 100 -30.67 8.55 11.32
N ALA A 101 -29.42 8.92 11.57
CA ALA A 101 -28.56 8.22 12.51
C ALA A 101 -29.14 8.14 13.95
N ALA A 102 -30.21 8.90 14.25
CA ALA A 102 -30.94 8.84 15.51
C ALA A 102 -31.95 7.67 15.61
N GLN A 103 -32.17 6.91 14.54
CA GLN A 103 -33.12 5.78 14.48
C GLN A 103 -32.48 4.41 14.18
N GLN A 104 -31.15 4.31 14.26
CA GLN A 104 -30.42 3.04 14.11
C GLN A 104 -30.14 2.39 15.46
#